data_AF-A0A4Q4L7C0-F1
#
_entry.id   AF-A0A4Q4L7C0-F1
#
_cell.length_a   1.000
_cell.length_b   1.000
_cell.length_c   1.000
_cell.angle_alpha   90.00
_cell.angle_beta   90.00
_cell.angle_gamma   90.00
#
_symmetry.space_group_name_H-M   'P 1'
#
loop_
_entity.id
_entity.type
_entity.pdbx_description
1 polymer ?
#
loop_
_entity_poly.entity_id
_entity_poly.type
_entity_poly.pdbx_seq_one_letter_code
_entity_poly.pdbx_strand_id
1 'polypeptide(L)'
;MRYLKVTAQDRSTNNRADTVLLHFFEESSGAEDTLVHRAYALDITADGKVDFQAGDANSDGKEDIKDERLLKSFANTYLQLNWFNRGNTWDRYLKIFTEDFAKDGSPDTVRLHFHEGTGKPQDNTIVYTASHYDTDNDGTLDWIISFDVDNDGDQDAVDRKLVSQLSTSYVKFKWR
;
A
#
# COMPACT_ATOMS: atom_id res chain seq x y z
N MET A 1 -2.23 -16.05 4.14
CA MET A 1 -2.31 -14.98 3.12
C MET A 1 -1.12 -14.06 3.32
N ARG A 2 -0.50 -13.55 2.26
CA ARG A 2 0.48 -12.46 2.39
C ARG A 2 -0.16 -11.11 2.09
N TYR A 3 0.24 -10.10 2.85
CA TYR A 3 -0.26 -8.73 2.66
C TYR A 3 0.82 -7.70 2.98
N LEU A 4 0.69 -6.51 2.41
CA LEU A 4 1.48 -5.35 2.75
C LEU A 4 0.69 -4.44 3.68
N LYS A 5 1.30 -4.06 4.81
CA LYS A 5 0.82 -2.98 5.68
C LYS A 5 1.65 -1.73 5.44
N VAL A 6 1.01 -0.67 4.96
CA VAL A 6 1.65 0.63 4.69
C VAL A 6 1.21 1.65 5.73
N THR A 7 2.16 2.38 6.28
CA THR A 7 1.91 3.47 7.23
C THR A 7 2.67 4.71 6.78
N ALA A 8 1.98 5.83 6.60
CA ALA A 8 2.62 7.13 6.44
C ALA A 8 2.61 7.95 7.73
N GLN A 9 3.66 8.74 7.93
CA GLN A 9 3.91 9.55 9.12
C GLN A 9 4.38 10.96 8.73
N ASP A 10 3.81 11.97 9.38
CA ASP A 10 4.30 13.35 9.43
C ASP A 10 5.24 13.50 10.63
N ARG A 11 6.53 13.20 10.45
CA ARG A 11 7.53 13.27 11.52
C ARG A 11 8.09 14.68 11.71
N SER A 12 8.03 15.49 10.67
CA SER A 12 8.49 16.88 10.63
C SER A 12 7.46 17.87 11.16
N THR A 13 6.24 17.42 11.45
CA THR A 13 5.12 18.20 12.00
C THR A 13 4.64 19.34 11.10
N ASN A 14 4.79 19.19 9.78
CA ASN A 14 4.40 20.17 8.77
C ASN A 14 3.01 19.90 8.17
N ASN A 15 2.26 18.94 8.74
CA ASN A 15 0.96 18.48 8.29
C ASN A 15 0.98 17.84 6.90
N ARG A 16 2.11 17.22 6.54
CA ARG A 16 2.30 16.34 5.37
C ARG A 16 3.11 15.13 5.79
N ALA A 17 2.79 13.97 5.25
CA ALA A 17 3.61 12.80 5.48
C ALA A 17 4.98 12.94 4.81
N ASP A 18 6.03 12.64 5.57
CA ASP A 18 7.42 12.64 5.11
C ASP A 18 8.06 11.25 5.16
N THR A 19 7.37 10.28 5.75
CA THR A 19 7.87 8.92 5.95
C THR A 19 6.79 7.93 5.54
N VAL A 20 7.12 7.01 4.63
CA VAL A 20 6.27 5.88 4.26
C VAL A 20 6.97 4.58 4.65
N LEU A 21 6.31 3.77 5.47
CA LEU A 21 6.81 2.51 5.98
C LEU A 21 6.02 1.36 5.35
N LEU A 22 6.73 0.41 4.74
CA LEU A 22 6.17 -0.77 4.10
C LEU A 22 6.57 -2.01 4.92
N HIS A 23 5.56 -2.72 5.44
CA HIS A 23 5.76 -3.93 6.23
C HIS A 23 5.08 -5.11 5.53
N PHE A 24 5.88 -6.08 5.11
CA PHE A 24 5.44 -7.25 4.36
C PHE A 24 5.14 -8.38 5.34
N PHE A 25 3.86 -8.72 5.48
CA PHE A 25 3.38 -9.70 6.45
C PHE A 25 2.92 -11.00 5.79
N GLU A 26 3.09 -12.09 6.52
CA GLU A 26 2.46 -13.38 6.30
C GLU A 26 1.48 -13.66 7.44
N GLU A 27 0.20 -13.79 7.11
CA GLU A 27 -0.88 -14.00 8.06
C GLU A 27 -0.84 -15.41 8.66
N SER A 28 -0.98 -15.47 9.99
CA SER A 28 -1.01 -16.71 10.74
C SER A 28 -2.37 -16.91 11.42
N SER A 29 -2.95 -18.09 11.25
CA SER A 29 -4.22 -18.46 11.89
C SER A 29 -4.04 -18.66 13.40
N GLY A 30 -4.73 -17.85 14.20
CA GLY A 30 -4.73 -17.97 15.66
C GLY A 30 -3.46 -17.45 16.36
N ALA A 31 -2.57 -16.77 15.63
CA ALA A 31 -1.39 -16.12 16.17
C ALA A 31 -1.21 -14.71 15.58
N GLU A 32 -0.20 -13.99 16.08
CA GLU A 32 0.27 -12.75 15.47
C GLU A 32 0.83 -13.01 14.07
N ASP A 33 0.63 -12.06 13.18
CA ASP A 33 1.13 -12.16 11.81
C ASP A 33 2.65 -11.98 11.79
N THR A 34 3.32 -12.72 10.90
CA THR A 34 4.78 -12.69 10.82
C THR A 34 5.22 -11.57 9.89
N LEU A 35 6.01 -10.63 10.42
CA LEU A 35 6.71 -9.65 9.61
C LEU A 35 7.89 -10.31 8.90
N VAL A 36 7.86 -10.38 7.57
CA VAL A 36 8.88 -11.05 6.76
C VAL A 36 9.92 -10.07 6.24
N HIS A 37 9.48 -8.90 5.74
CA HIS A 37 10.37 -7.89 5.15
C HIS A 37 9.89 -6.46 5.47
N ARG A 38 10.81 -5.50 5.37
CA ARG A 38 10.56 -4.07 5.61
C ARG A 38 11.23 -3.24 4.54
N ALA A 39 10.49 -2.30 3.96
CA ALA A 39 11.03 -1.25 3.13
C ALA A 39 10.52 0.12 3.64
N TYR A 40 11.19 1.19 3.26
CA TYR A 40 10.77 2.53 3.63
C TYR A 40 11.18 3.56 2.59
N ALA A 41 10.48 4.69 2.63
CA ALA A 41 10.69 5.83 1.74
C ALA A 41 10.52 7.13 2.53
N LEU A 42 11.36 8.12 2.25
CA LEU A 42 11.43 9.40 2.94
C LEU A 42 11.34 10.56 1.93
N ASP A 43 10.43 11.50 2.17
CA ASP A 43 10.41 12.84 1.56
C ASP A 43 11.17 13.78 2.51
N ILE A 44 12.46 13.99 2.20
CA ILE A 44 13.37 14.75 3.06
C ILE A 44 13.15 16.26 2.85
N THR A 45 12.75 16.65 1.64
CA THR A 45 12.55 18.05 1.25
C THR A 45 11.16 18.58 1.56
N ALA A 46 10.23 17.71 1.99
CA ALA A 46 8.83 18.01 2.28
C ALA A 46 8.06 18.57 1.07
N ASP A 47 8.44 18.17 -0.14
CA ASP A 47 7.82 18.62 -1.39
C ASP A 47 6.66 17.72 -1.86
N GLY A 48 6.34 16.67 -1.08
CA GLY A 48 5.35 15.65 -1.39
C GLY A 48 5.91 14.49 -2.23
N LYS A 49 7.23 14.42 -2.42
CA LYS A 49 7.90 13.36 -3.18
C LYS A 49 9.07 12.77 -2.40
N VAL A 50 9.20 11.47 -2.52
CA VAL A 50 10.27 10.70 -1.89
C VAL A 50 11.62 11.02 -2.54
N ASP A 51 12.57 11.39 -1.68
CA ASP A 51 13.97 11.66 -1.99
C ASP A 51 14.85 10.43 -1.79
N PHE A 52 14.50 9.59 -0.80
CA PHE A 52 15.28 8.41 -0.42
C PHE A 52 14.37 7.20 -0.17
N GLN A 53 14.79 6.02 -0.59
CA GLN A 53 14.07 4.77 -0.35
C GLN A 53 15.06 3.61 -0.23
N ALA A 54 14.70 2.60 0.57
CA ALA A 54 15.53 1.43 0.81
C ALA A 54 14.67 0.20 1.15
N GLY A 55 15.18 -0.97 0.81
CA GLY A 55 14.55 -2.29 1.01
C GLY A 55 14.38 -3.11 -0.28
N ASP A 56 14.30 -4.43 -0.13
CA ASP A 56 13.99 -5.39 -1.21
C ASP A 56 12.48 -5.39 -1.44
N ALA A 57 12.05 -4.52 -2.34
CA ALA A 57 10.64 -4.27 -2.59
C ALA A 57 10.02 -5.40 -3.41
N ASN A 58 10.77 -5.95 -4.35
CA ASN A 58 10.28 -6.95 -5.29
C ASN A 58 10.44 -8.40 -4.79
N SER A 59 10.93 -8.56 -3.55
CA SER A 59 11.09 -9.83 -2.85
C SER A 59 11.97 -10.84 -3.61
N ASP A 60 13.00 -10.35 -4.32
CA ASP A 60 13.93 -11.22 -5.07
C ASP A 60 15.26 -11.51 -4.34
N GLY A 61 15.38 -11.03 -3.09
CA GLY A 61 16.53 -11.23 -2.22
C GLY A 61 17.68 -10.26 -2.48
N LYS A 62 17.47 -9.23 -3.32
CA LYS A 62 18.47 -8.20 -3.62
C LYS A 62 17.85 -6.82 -3.40
N GLU A 63 18.69 -5.89 -2.99
CA GLU A 63 18.33 -4.47 -2.94
C GLU A 63 19.07 -3.78 -4.08
N ASP A 64 18.34 -3.42 -5.13
CA ASP A 64 18.90 -2.79 -6.33
C ASP A 64 18.06 -1.61 -6.87
N ILE A 65 18.50 -1.04 -7.99
CA ILE A 65 17.86 0.13 -8.61
C ILE A 65 16.40 -0.11 -9.04
N LYS A 66 15.98 -1.37 -9.24
CA LYS A 66 14.59 -1.71 -9.55
C LYS A 66 13.73 -1.56 -8.31
N ASP A 67 14.22 -2.00 -7.14
CA ASP A 67 13.53 -1.81 -5.87
C ASP A 67 13.40 -0.33 -5.55
N GLU A 68 14.49 0.43 -5.71
CA GLU A 68 14.47 1.88 -5.53
C GLU A 68 13.40 2.57 -6.38
N ARG A 69 13.32 2.24 -7.68
CA ARG A 69 12.32 2.82 -8.59
C ARG A 69 10.90 2.39 -8.21
N LEU A 70 10.72 1.13 -7.83
CA LEU A 70 9.41 0.60 -7.48
C LEU A 70 8.90 1.21 -6.16
N LEU A 71 9.74 1.26 -5.13
CA LEU A 71 9.44 1.92 -3.85
C LEU A 71 9.15 3.40 -4.05
N LYS A 72 9.95 4.12 -4.83
CA LYS A 72 9.72 5.55 -5.10
C LYS A 72 8.38 5.77 -5.79
N SER A 73 8.05 4.97 -6.80
CA SER A 73 6.76 5.05 -7.50
C SER A 73 5.59 4.76 -6.56
N PHE A 74 5.68 3.68 -5.79
CA PHE A 74 4.63 3.28 -4.85
C PHE A 74 4.43 4.32 -3.76
N ALA A 75 5.51 4.75 -3.10
CA ALA A 75 5.45 5.68 -1.99
C ALA A 75 4.98 7.07 -2.42
N ASN A 76 5.42 7.58 -3.58
CA ASN A 76 4.89 8.84 -4.13
C ASN A 76 3.38 8.77 -4.41
N THR A 77 2.89 7.61 -4.84
CA THR A 77 1.45 7.39 -5.03
C THR A 77 0.74 7.34 -3.69
N TYR A 78 1.33 6.66 -2.69
CA TYR A 78 0.76 6.56 -1.35
C TYR A 78 0.66 7.91 -0.63
N LEU A 79 1.68 8.78 -0.77
CA LEU A 79 1.68 10.11 -0.17
C LEU A 79 0.52 10.99 -0.67
N GLN A 80 0.05 10.77 -1.90
CA GLN A 80 -1.10 11.49 -2.45
C GLN A 80 -2.42 11.10 -1.79
N LEU A 81 -2.49 9.97 -1.05
CA LEU A 81 -3.74 9.52 -0.42
C LEU A 81 -4.19 10.42 0.75
N ASN A 82 -3.33 11.32 1.24
CA ASN A 82 -3.51 12.04 2.51
C ASN A 82 -3.88 11.13 3.70
N TRP A 83 -3.53 9.84 3.61
CA TRP A 83 -3.79 8.82 4.63
C TRP A 83 -2.53 8.62 5.50
N PHE A 84 -2.37 9.48 6.50
CA PHE A 84 -1.16 9.50 7.34
C PHE A 84 -1.44 9.78 8.82
N ASN A 85 -0.39 9.59 9.62
CA ASN A 85 -0.37 9.77 11.06
C ASN A 85 0.46 10.99 11.44
N ARG A 86 0.08 11.70 12.51
CA ARG A 86 0.94 12.74 13.09
C ARG A 86 2.05 12.12 13.93
N GLY A 87 3.27 12.64 13.79
CA GLY A 87 4.42 12.16 14.53
C GLY A 87 4.72 10.69 14.23
N ASN A 88 4.97 9.90 15.27
CA ASN A 88 5.32 8.49 15.16
C ASN A 88 4.17 7.52 15.48
N THR A 89 2.91 7.98 15.42
CA THR A 89 1.76 7.10 15.67
C THR A 89 1.46 6.17 14.50
N TRP A 90 0.60 5.19 14.73
CA TRP A 90 0.37 4.03 13.84
C TRP A 90 -1.12 3.73 13.65
N ASP A 91 -1.98 4.68 14.00
CA ASP A 91 -3.43 4.49 14.05
C ASP A 91 -4.00 4.30 12.64
N ARG A 92 -3.45 4.98 11.63
CA ARG A 92 -3.87 4.88 10.24
C ARG A 92 -2.90 4.06 9.42
N TYR A 93 -3.41 3.06 8.72
CA TYR A 93 -2.61 2.26 7.79
C TYR A 93 -3.46 1.72 6.65
N LEU A 94 -2.79 1.30 5.58
CA LEU A 94 -3.40 0.59 4.46
C LEU A 94 -2.94 -0.86 4.50
N LYS A 95 -3.88 -1.81 4.45
CA LYS A 95 -3.60 -3.22 4.16
C LYS A 95 -3.88 -3.46 2.67
N ILE A 96 -2.87 -3.89 1.91
CA ILE A 96 -3.00 -4.30 0.50
C ILE A 96 -2.70 -5.79 0.37
N PHE A 97 -3.53 -6.52 -0.36
CA PHE A 97 -3.33 -7.94 -0.64
C PHE A 97 -4.02 -8.35 -1.95
N THR A 98 -3.68 -9.53 -2.44
CA THR A 98 -4.28 -10.12 -3.64
C THR A 98 -5.14 -11.34 -3.32
N GLU A 99 -6.13 -11.59 -4.16
CA GLU A 99 -6.90 -12.83 -4.17
C GLU A 99 -6.77 -13.48 -5.56
N ASP A 100 -6.67 -14.81 -5.56
CA ASP A 100 -6.56 -15.67 -6.75
C ASP A 100 -7.72 -16.68 -6.68
N PHE A 101 -8.87 -16.26 -7.20
CA PHE A 101 -10.10 -17.03 -7.34
C PHE A 101 -10.00 -18.06 -8.47
N ALA A 102 -9.32 -17.73 -9.58
CA ALA A 102 -9.12 -18.62 -10.73
C ALA A 102 -8.16 -19.79 -10.39
N LYS A 103 -7.31 -19.62 -9.37
CA LYS A 103 -6.28 -20.55 -8.90
C LYS A 103 -5.21 -20.84 -9.95
N ASP A 104 -4.89 -19.86 -10.78
CA ASP A 104 -3.87 -19.97 -11.82
C ASP A 104 -2.54 -19.31 -11.43
N GLY A 105 -2.48 -18.71 -10.24
CA GLY A 105 -1.33 -18.02 -9.70
C GLY A 105 -1.21 -16.57 -10.17
N SER A 106 -2.17 -16.04 -10.91
CA SER A 106 -2.30 -14.61 -11.21
C SER A 106 -3.28 -13.95 -10.22
N PRO A 107 -3.12 -12.66 -9.89
CA PRO A 107 -4.10 -11.97 -9.06
C PRO A 107 -5.38 -11.61 -9.83
N ASP A 108 -6.52 -12.21 -9.46
CA ASP A 108 -7.84 -11.77 -9.94
C ASP A 108 -8.26 -10.43 -9.33
N THR A 109 -7.78 -10.12 -8.12
CA THR A 109 -8.15 -8.90 -7.40
C THR A 109 -7.00 -8.40 -6.55
N VAL A 110 -6.79 -7.09 -6.54
CA VAL A 110 -6.02 -6.38 -5.51
C VAL A 110 -6.98 -5.62 -4.61
N ARG A 111 -6.97 -5.93 -3.31
CA ARG A 111 -7.79 -5.26 -2.29
C ARG A 111 -6.98 -4.26 -1.50
N LEU A 112 -7.56 -3.08 -1.28
CA LEU A 112 -7.02 -2.00 -0.48
C LEU A 112 -7.97 -1.74 0.68
N HIS A 113 -7.57 -2.07 1.90
CA HIS A 113 -8.36 -1.83 3.12
C HIS A 113 -7.72 -0.71 3.93
N PHE A 114 -8.42 0.41 4.06
CA PHE A 114 -7.97 1.55 4.86
C PHE A 114 -8.44 1.36 6.28
N HIS A 115 -7.48 1.32 7.22
CA HIS A 115 -7.74 1.00 8.60
C HIS A 115 -7.41 2.16 9.54
N GLU A 116 -8.28 2.40 10.52
CA GLU A 116 -8.03 3.28 11.65
C GLU A 116 -8.18 2.49 12.96
N GLY A 117 -7.08 2.35 13.71
CA GLY A 117 -6.97 1.52 14.91
C GLY A 117 -5.55 0.98 15.12
N THR A 118 -5.35 0.21 16.18
CA THR A 118 -4.04 -0.38 16.51
C THR A 118 -4.07 -1.91 16.52
N GLY A 119 -2.91 -2.53 16.36
CA GLY A 119 -2.75 -3.98 16.40
C GLY A 119 -2.91 -4.69 15.06
N LYS A 120 -3.30 -5.96 15.13
CA LYS A 120 -3.56 -6.83 13.97
C LYS A 120 -4.73 -6.28 13.15
N PRO A 121 -4.64 -6.21 11.81
CA PRO A 121 -5.75 -5.77 10.97
C PRO A 121 -7.01 -6.61 11.20
N GLN A 122 -8.11 -5.93 11.54
CA GLN A 122 -9.43 -6.53 11.78
C GLN A 122 -10.50 -5.75 11.01
N ASP A 123 -11.60 -6.43 10.63
CA ASP A 123 -12.66 -5.82 9.83
C ASP A 123 -13.31 -4.60 10.50
N ASN A 124 -13.42 -4.60 11.83
CA ASN A 124 -13.97 -3.49 12.60
C ASN A 124 -13.10 -2.22 12.62
N THR A 125 -11.85 -2.30 12.15
CA THR A 125 -10.95 -1.14 12.00
C THR A 125 -10.98 -0.59 10.58
N ILE A 126 -11.69 -1.23 9.65
CA ILE A 126 -11.81 -0.74 8.26
C ILE A 126 -12.71 0.49 8.23
N VAL A 127 -12.17 1.59 7.69
CA VAL A 127 -12.91 2.84 7.47
C VAL A 127 -13.54 2.83 6.08
N TYR A 128 -12.77 2.46 5.05
CA TYR A 128 -13.25 2.27 3.68
C TYR A 128 -12.35 1.29 2.91
N THR A 129 -12.83 0.84 1.75
CA THR A 129 -12.12 -0.11 0.89
C THR A 129 -12.06 0.37 -0.55
N ALA A 130 -11.03 -0.04 -1.27
CA ALA A 130 -10.96 0.05 -2.71
C ALA A 130 -10.48 -1.29 -3.28
N SER A 131 -10.74 -1.55 -4.56
CA SER A 131 -10.34 -2.79 -5.21
C SER A 131 -10.10 -2.57 -6.71
N HIS A 132 -9.15 -3.32 -7.25
CA HIS A 132 -8.83 -3.37 -8.67
C HIS A 132 -8.89 -4.83 -9.10
N TYR A 133 -9.67 -5.13 -10.14
CA TYR A 133 -10.00 -6.48 -10.58
C TYR A 133 -9.40 -6.74 -11.95
N ASP A 134 -9.02 -7.98 -12.19
CA ASP A 134 -8.83 -8.57 -13.52
C ASP A 134 -10.11 -9.35 -13.82
N THR A 135 -10.99 -8.80 -14.66
CA THR A 135 -12.34 -9.37 -14.83
C THR A 135 -12.44 -10.45 -15.88
N ASP A 136 -11.46 -10.54 -16.78
CA ASP A 136 -11.37 -11.58 -17.81
C ASP A 136 -10.21 -12.56 -17.60
N ASN A 137 -9.47 -12.42 -16.49
CA ASN A 137 -8.37 -13.26 -16.05
C ASN A 137 -7.25 -13.33 -17.12
N ASP A 138 -6.91 -12.19 -17.70
CA ASP A 138 -5.84 -12.05 -18.71
C ASP A 138 -4.47 -11.66 -18.09
N GLY A 139 -4.42 -11.46 -16.78
CA GLY A 139 -3.28 -11.00 -16.00
C GLY A 139 -3.17 -9.48 -15.89
N THR A 140 -4.15 -8.73 -16.41
CA THR A 140 -4.22 -7.27 -16.38
C THR A 140 -5.42 -6.83 -15.55
N LEU A 141 -5.18 -5.92 -14.61
CA LEU A 141 -6.26 -5.31 -13.84
C LEU A 141 -6.98 -4.26 -14.71
N ASP A 142 -8.31 -4.37 -14.86
CA ASP A 142 -9.14 -3.62 -15.80
C ASP A 142 -10.33 -2.86 -15.15
N TRP A 143 -10.82 -3.30 -13.98
CA TRP A 143 -12.01 -2.74 -13.33
C TRP A 143 -11.71 -2.24 -11.92
N ILE A 144 -12.10 -1.00 -11.61
CA ILE A 144 -11.77 -0.35 -10.35
C ILE A 144 -13.03 0.01 -9.58
N ILE A 145 -13.06 -0.37 -8.30
CA ILE A 145 -13.97 0.17 -7.29
C ILE A 145 -13.14 1.06 -6.38
N SER A 146 -13.43 2.35 -6.37
CA SER A 146 -12.79 3.33 -5.50
C SER A 146 -13.82 4.29 -4.92
N PHE A 147 -13.54 4.79 -3.72
CA PHE A 147 -14.18 5.95 -3.13
C PHE A 147 -13.19 7.11 -3.15
N ASP A 148 -13.48 8.20 -2.43
CA ASP A 148 -12.53 9.26 -2.09
C ASP A 148 -11.36 8.63 -1.28
N VAL A 149 -10.31 8.19 -1.97
CA VAL A 149 -9.14 7.52 -1.39
C VAL A 149 -8.02 8.50 -1.10
N ASP A 150 -8.03 9.68 -1.74
CA ASP A 150 -7.09 10.77 -1.44
C ASP A 150 -7.57 11.75 -0.38
N ASN A 151 -8.76 11.50 0.17
CA ASN A 151 -9.34 12.23 1.29
C ASN A 151 -9.44 13.74 1.01
N ASP A 152 -9.70 14.11 -0.25
CA ASP A 152 -9.87 15.51 -0.67
C ASP A 152 -11.34 15.99 -0.61
N GLY A 153 -12.28 15.04 -0.44
CA GLY A 153 -13.71 15.28 -0.31
C GLY A 153 -14.52 14.99 -1.57
N ASP A 154 -13.89 14.70 -2.71
CA ASP A 154 -14.53 14.44 -3.99
C ASP A 154 -14.21 13.03 -4.50
N GLN A 155 -15.24 12.26 -4.89
CA GLN A 155 -15.03 10.96 -5.53
C GLN A 155 -14.88 11.13 -7.05
N ASP A 156 -13.68 10.99 -7.60
CA ASP A 156 -13.40 11.41 -8.98
C ASP A 156 -12.45 10.47 -9.80
N ALA A 157 -11.78 11.03 -10.80
CA ALA A 157 -10.83 10.30 -11.64
C ALA A 157 -9.42 10.16 -11.02
N VAL A 158 -9.04 11.05 -10.10
CA VAL A 158 -7.79 11.00 -9.34
C VAL A 158 -7.81 9.77 -8.44
N ASP A 159 -8.90 9.53 -7.71
CA ASP A 159 -9.06 8.33 -6.87
C ASP A 159 -8.81 7.03 -7.62
N ARG A 160 -9.49 6.87 -8.75
CA ARG A 160 -9.37 5.68 -9.61
C ARG A 160 -7.95 5.50 -10.08
N LYS A 161 -7.28 6.60 -10.45
CA LYS A 161 -5.87 6.57 -10.87
C LYS A 161 -4.95 6.14 -9.73
N LEU A 162 -5.15 6.62 -8.52
CA LEU A 162 -4.34 6.25 -7.35
C LEU A 162 -4.51 4.78 -7.01
N VAL A 163 -5.75 4.26 -6.99
CA VAL A 163 -6.02 2.82 -6.80
C VAL A 163 -5.35 1.98 -7.88
N SER A 164 -5.45 2.40 -9.15
CA SER A 164 -4.78 1.72 -10.28
C SER A 164 -3.27 1.66 -10.09
N GLN A 165 -2.64 2.79 -9.76
CA GLN A 165 -1.19 2.90 -9.60
C GLN A 165 -0.66 2.11 -8.40
N LEU A 166 -1.36 2.15 -7.27
CA LEU A 166 -1.01 1.35 -6.08
C LEU A 166 -1.15 -0.13 -6.35
N SER A 167 -2.26 -0.56 -6.95
CA SER A 167 -2.52 -1.97 -7.26
C SER A 167 -1.49 -2.54 -8.24
N THR A 168 -1.23 -1.81 -9.33
CA THR A 168 -0.23 -2.19 -10.33
C THR A 168 1.18 -2.26 -9.73
N SER A 169 1.51 -1.36 -8.81
CA SER A 169 2.80 -1.38 -8.13
C SER A 169 2.89 -2.52 -7.11
N TYR A 170 1.80 -2.80 -6.39
CA TYR A 170 1.73 -3.90 -5.42
C TYR A 170 1.99 -5.27 -6.07
N VAL A 171 1.38 -5.55 -7.22
CA VAL A 171 1.61 -6.82 -7.94
C VAL A 171 3.10 -7.01 -8.30
N LYS A 172 3.81 -5.91 -8.57
CA LYS A 172 5.26 -5.94 -8.87
C LYS A 172 6.14 -6.20 -7.64
N PHE A 173 5.62 -6.03 -6.43
CA PHE A 173 6.31 -6.47 -5.21
C PHE A 173 6.39 -8.00 -5.10
N LYS A 174 5.61 -8.73 -5.92
CA LYS A 174 5.52 -10.21 -5.90
C LYS A 174 5.16 -10.76 -4.51
N TRP A 175 4.38 -10.00 -3.75
CA TRP A 175 3.92 -10.36 -2.42
C TRP A 175 2.49 -10.91 -2.47
N ARG A 176 2.34 -12.23 -2.47
CA ARG A 176 1.06 -12.95 -2.59
C ARG A 176 1.06 -14.23 -1.77
#